data_AF-A0A963K459-F1
#
_entry.id   AF-A0A963K459-F1
#
_cell.length_a   1.000
_cell.length_b   1.000
_cell.length_c   1.000
_cell.angle_alpha   90.00
_cell.angle_beta   90.00
_cell.angle_gamma   90.00
#
_symmetry.space_group_name_H-M   'P 1'
#
loop_
_entity.id
_entity.type
_entity.pdbx_description
1 polymer ?
#
loop_
_entity_poly.entity_id
_entity_poly.type
_entity_poly.pdbx_seq_one_letter_code
_entity_poly.pdbx_strand_id
1 'polypeptide(L)'
;VRRGHAAGHGQHHHRHADRRQVPARLPLCAAAGHPAQRGEGTSGTVAYFIRRRLSETTPDYHFSGNRARNRLCDAWRFRSVVDVAVEHDLVRMLGGAPTVLRTCAKRAVEIIRPRRVMALRMVVETAKQRDSRVRLDHATDRLGQPRALVDWRVSDSDRPGLDRLRRTLARLLRQSGHGEMIDDWNSHENGWPPSMDGGRHDMGNNRMHDDPTRGVVDADARVDGLENLHVAGSSVFPTGSNVDPKPTIVALTHRLAEHPRALTSHAADGP
;
A
#
# COMPACT_ATOMS: atom_id res chain seq x y z
N VAL A 1 58.37 -10.06 -0.84
CA VAL A 1 59.38 -11.13 -0.90
C VAL A 1 59.35 -11.91 0.41
N ARG A 2 59.41 -13.24 0.32
CA ARG A 2 59.41 -14.30 1.35
C ARG A 2 58.06 -14.82 1.88
N ARG A 3 57.91 -16.12 1.62
CA ARG A 3 56.87 -17.10 1.96
C ARG A 3 57.23 -17.85 3.25
N GLY A 4 56.21 -18.51 3.82
CA GLY A 4 56.29 -19.75 4.62
C GLY A 4 55.66 -19.58 6.01
N HIS A 5 54.91 -20.50 6.58
CA HIS A 5 54.45 -21.85 6.23
C HIS A 5 53.40 -22.23 7.29
N ALA A 6 52.30 -22.90 6.93
CA ALA A 6 51.60 -23.82 7.84
C ALA A 6 50.64 -24.72 7.05
N ALA A 7 51.00 -26.00 6.98
CA ALA A 7 50.12 -27.13 6.73
C ALA A 7 48.99 -27.14 7.78
N GLY A 8 47.80 -27.70 7.59
CA GLY A 8 47.28 -28.63 6.60
C GLY A 8 46.23 -29.46 7.34
N HIS A 9 45.01 -29.62 6.82
CA HIS A 9 44.10 -30.68 7.24
C HIS A 9 43.02 -30.94 6.20
N GLY A 10 42.96 -32.20 5.77
CA GLY A 10 41.70 -32.95 5.68
C GLY A 10 40.76 -32.59 4.56
N GLN A 11 41.00 -33.17 3.38
CA GLN A 11 40.01 -33.35 2.34
C GLN A 11 38.80 -34.12 2.88
N HIS A 12 37.60 -33.52 2.82
CA HIS A 12 36.36 -34.27 2.68
C HIS A 12 35.67 -33.83 1.38
N HIS A 13 35.79 -34.70 0.39
CA HIS A 13 35.05 -34.65 -0.86
C HIS A 13 33.54 -34.73 -0.59
N HIS A 14 32.85 -33.60 -0.67
CA HIS A 14 31.41 -33.61 -0.95
C HIS A 14 31.17 -33.22 -2.40
N ARG A 15 30.71 -34.22 -3.15
CA ARG A 15 30.33 -34.18 -4.56
C ARG A 15 29.45 -32.96 -4.85
N HIS A 16 29.87 -32.19 -5.85
CA HIS A 16 29.08 -31.17 -6.51
C HIS A 16 27.76 -31.77 -7.02
N ALA A 17 26.66 -31.50 -6.32
CA ALA A 17 25.34 -31.50 -6.92
C ALA A 17 25.17 -30.15 -7.61
N ASP A 18 25.23 -30.19 -8.93
CA ASP A 18 24.97 -29.11 -9.87
C ASP A 18 23.60 -28.46 -9.60
N ARG A 19 23.57 -27.51 -8.66
CA ARG A 19 22.46 -26.58 -8.50
C ARG A 19 22.55 -25.60 -9.66
N ARG A 20 21.89 -25.95 -10.77
CA ARG A 20 21.50 -24.98 -11.79
C ARG A 20 20.90 -23.77 -11.08
N GLN A 21 21.66 -22.68 -11.01
CA GLN A 21 21.18 -21.40 -10.55
C GLN A 21 20.07 -21.00 -11.51
N VAL A 22 18.82 -21.23 -11.11
CA VAL A 22 17.67 -20.61 -11.75
C VAL A 22 17.93 -19.10 -11.61
N PRO A 23 18.06 -18.34 -12.71
CA PRO A 23 18.38 -16.92 -12.62
C PRO A 23 17.30 -16.27 -11.75
N ALA A 24 17.73 -15.65 -10.65
CA ALA A 24 16.86 -14.86 -9.80
C ALA A 24 16.34 -13.70 -10.65
N ARG A 25 15.12 -13.86 -11.19
CA ARG A 25 14.40 -12.76 -11.87
C ARG A 25 14.19 -11.66 -10.83
N LEU A 26 15.02 -10.63 -10.84
CA LEU A 26 14.82 -9.44 -10.02
C LEU A 26 13.44 -8.86 -10.33
N PRO A 27 12.63 -8.51 -9.32
CA PRO A 27 11.40 -7.78 -9.57
C PRO A 27 11.76 -6.42 -10.16
N LEU A 28 11.29 -6.14 -11.38
CA LEU A 28 11.38 -4.81 -11.98
C LEU A 28 10.58 -3.84 -11.09
N CYS A 29 11.25 -2.84 -10.55
CA CYS A 29 10.63 -1.68 -9.92
C CYS A 29 10.82 -0.50 -10.86
N ALA A 30 9.72 0.10 -11.32
CA ALA A 30 9.76 1.28 -12.17
C ALA A 30 9.06 2.43 -11.45
N ALA A 31 9.77 3.56 -11.34
CA ALA A 31 9.25 4.84 -10.92
C ALA A 31 9.76 5.89 -11.92
N ALA A 32 8.87 6.66 -12.52
CA ALA A 32 9.29 7.81 -13.32
C ALA A 32 9.88 8.90 -12.40
N GLY A 33 10.94 9.58 -12.82
CA GLY A 33 11.46 10.73 -12.10
C GLY A 33 10.46 11.90 -12.12
N HIS A 34 10.45 12.71 -11.06
CA HIS A 34 9.50 13.81 -10.89
C HIS A 34 9.40 14.81 -12.09
N PRO A 35 10.50 15.14 -12.82
CA PRO A 35 10.41 15.96 -14.04
C PRO A 35 9.66 15.27 -15.19
N ALA A 36 9.91 13.97 -15.40
CA ALA A 36 9.20 13.18 -16.41
C ALA A 36 7.72 13.01 -16.05
N GLN A 37 7.43 12.82 -14.76
CA GLN A 37 6.04 12.73 -14.26
C GLN A 37 5.23 14.00 -14.51
N ARG A 38 5.83 15.18 -14.28
CA ARG A 38 5.18 16.48 -14.57
C ARG A 38 4.99 16.72 -16.06
N GLY A 39 6.00 16.40 -16.89
CA GLY A 39 5.93 16.54 -18.34
C GLY A 39 4.88 15.63 -18.98
N GLU A 40 4.66 14.44 -18.42
CA GLU A 40 3.69 13.47 -18.93
C GLU A 40 2.32 13.53 -18.22
N GLY A 41 2.14 14.45 -17.27
CA GLY A 41 0.92 14.61 -16.49
C GLY A 41 0.52 13.33 -15.75
N THR A 42 1.49 12.57 -15.26
CA THR A 42 1.26 11.35 -14.48
C THR A 42 1.43 11.67 -13.00
N SER A 43 0.43 11.37 -12.17
CA SER A 43 0.59 11.38 -10.72
C SER A 43 1.70 10.40 -10.32
N GLY A 44 2.38 10.66 -9.20
CA GLY A 44 3.46 9.81 -8.72
C GLY A 44 3.02 8.35 -8.69
N THR A 45 3.64 7.47 -9.48
CA THR A 45 3.27 6.05 -9.53
C THR A 45 4.50 5.16 -9.43
N VAL A 46 4.43 4.14 -8.58
CA VAL A 46 5.43 3.06 -8.52
C VAL A 46 4.76 1.77 -8.98
N ALA A 47 5.43 1.03 -9.85
CA ALA A 47 4.98 -0.28 -10.29
C ALA A 47 6.04 -1.35 -10.00
N TYR A 48 5.62 -2.48 -9.45
CA TYR A 48 6.50 -3.61 -9.16
C TYR A 48 5.78 -4.95 -9.32
N PHE A 49 6.54 -6.00 -9.64
CA PHE A 49 5.98 -7.34 -9.78
C PHE A 49 5.89 -8.08 -8.46
N ILE A 50 4.77 -8.78 -8.24
CA ILE A 50 4.54 -9.68 -7.11
C ILE A 50 4.15 -11.06 -7.61
N ARG A 51 4.48 -12.10 -6.86
CA ARG A 51 4.00 -13.47 -7.15
C ARG A 51 2.60 -13.65 -6.58
N ARG A 52 1.66 -14.03 -7.43
CA ARG A 52 0.26 -14.32 -7.06
C ARG A 52 -0.12 -15.73 -7.50
N ARG A 53 -1.15 -16.29 -6.87
CA ARG A 53 -1.85 -17.43 -7.46
C ARG A 53 -2.66 -16.95 -8.66
N LEU A 54 -2.89 -17.81 -9.64
CA LEU A 54 -3.70 -17.43 -10.81
C LEU A 54 -5.14 -17.06 -10.39
N SER A 55 -5.71 -17.75 -9.40
CA SER A 55 -7.02 -17.43 -8.85
C SER A 55 -7.11 -16.01 -8.26
N GLU A 56 -6.00 -15.48 -7.73
CA GLU A 56 -5.90 -14.15 -7.11
C GLU A 56 -5.82 -13.00 -8.11
N THR A 57 -5.67 -13.29 -9.41
CA THR A 57 -5.60 -12.28 -10.49
C THR A 57 -6.90 -12.20 -11.29
N THR A 58 -7.99 -12.78 -10.79
CA THR A 58 -9.28 -12.79 -11.51
C THR A 58 -10.24 -11.75 -10.95
N PRO A 59 -11.13 -11.15 -11.76
CA PRO A 59 -12.13 -10.20 -11.27
C PRO A 59 -12.99 -10.80 -10.14
N ASP A 60 -13.33 -12.09 -10.23
CA ASP A 60 -14.08 -12.83 -9.19
C ASP A 60 -13.42 -12.67 -7.81
N TYR A 61 -12.08 -12.70 -7.73
CA TYR A 61 -11.32 -12.61 -6.49
C TYR A 61 -11.53 -11.28 -5.77
N HIS A 62 -11.68 -10.21 -6.55
CA HIS A 62 -11.85 -8.85 -6.06
C HIS A 62 -13.31 -8.47 -5.82
N PHE A 63 -14.26 -9.35 -6.16
CA PHE A 63 -15.67 -9.09 -5.94
C PHE A 63 -16.02 -9.04 -4.44
N SER A 64 -17.09 -8.30 -4.11
CA SER A 64 -17.50 -8.00 -2.72
C SER A 64 -17.61 -9.25 -1.83
N GLY A 65 -18.23 -10.33 -2.33
CA GLY A 65 -18.36 -11.59 -1.60
C GLY A 65 -17.03 -12.30 -1.33
N ASN A 66 -16.09 -12.29 -2.30
CA ASN A 66 -14.76 -12.86 -2.07
C ASN A 66 -13.90 -12.00 -1.15
N ARG A 67 -14.03 -10.67 -1.20
CA ARG A 67 -13.39 -9.78 -0.22
C ARG A 67 -13.90 -10.04 1.19
N ALA A 68 -15.22 -10.17 1.36
CA ALA A 68 -15.84 -10.50 2.64
C ALA A 68 -15.36 -11.88 3.15
N ARG A 69 -15.35 -12.91 2.29
CA ARG A 69 -14.76 -14.21 2.63
C ARG A 69 -13.30 -14.09 3.09
N ASN A 70 -12.47 -13.34 2.36
CA ASN A 70 -11.05 -13.18 2.72
C ASN A 70 -10.91 -12.51 4.09
N ARG A 71 -11.71 -11.48 4.40
CA ARG A 71 -11.74 -10.83 5.72
C ARG A 71 -12.14 -11.80 6.83
N LEU A 72 -13.18 -12.61 6.61
CA LEU A 72 -13.60 -13.65 7.56
C LEU A 72 -12.50 -14.71 7.78
N CYS A 73 -11.85 -15.16 6.70
CA CYS A 73 -10.73 -16.09 6.80
C CYS A 73 -9.55 -15.49 7.56
N ASP A 74 -9.21 -14.22 7.30
CA ASP A 74 -8.15 -13.51 8.01
C ASP A 74 -8.51 -13.32 9.49
N ALA A 75 -9.76 -12.97 9.79
CA ALA A 75 -10.26 -12.84 11.16
C ALA A 75 -10.16 -14.15 11.95
N TRP A 76 -10.51 -15.27 11.31
CA TRP A 76 -10.34 -16.60 11.90
C TRP A 76 -8.86 -16.94 12.09
N ARG A 77 -8.03 -16.68 11.07
CA ARG A 77 -6.60 -16.98 11.09
C ARG A 77 -5.83 -16.21 12.15
N PHE A 78 -6.14 -14.93 12.33
CA PHE A 78 -5.46 -14.02 13.25
C PHE A 78 -6.21 -13.85 14.58
N ARG A 79 -7.31 -14.58 14.79
CA ARG A 79 -8.19 -14.45 15.96
C ARG A 79 -8.67 -13.01 16.21
N SER A 80 -8.86 -12.24 15.14
CA SER A 80 -9.26 -10.83 15.16
C SER A 80 -10.74 -10.63 14.77
N VAL A 81 -11.60 -11.59 15.12
CA VAL A 81 -13.04 -11.60 14.80
C VAL A 81 -13.78 -10.35 15.31
N VAL A 82 -13.26 -9.73 16.38
CA VAL A 82 -13.87 -8.57 17.03
C VAL A 82 -13.87 -7.31 16.17
N ASP A 83 -12.87 -7.14 15.28
CA ASP A 83 -12.77 -5.95 14.41
C ASP A 83 -13.47 -6.16 13.05
N VAL A 84 -14.11 -7.31 12.85
CA VAL A 84 -14.82 -7.66 11.62
C VAL A 84 -16.32 -7.68 11.87
N ALA A 85 -17.08 -6.99 11.01
CA ALA A 85 -18.53 -7.08 11.01
C ALA A 85 -18.98 -8.44 10.44
N VAL A 86 -18.88 -9.49 11.26
CA VAL A 86 -19.08 -10.89 10.84
C VAL A 86 -20.42 -11.09 10.14
N GLU A 87 -21.51 -10.57 10.71
CA GLU A 87 -22.84 -10.67 10.11
C GLU A 87 -22.89 -10.02 8.73
N HIS A 88 -22.40 -8.79 8.60
CA HIS A 88 -22.35 -8.05 7.34
C HIS A 88 -21.48 -8.74 6.28
N ASP A 89 -20.31 -9.25 6.67
CA ASP A 89 -19.42 -9.95 5.76
C ASP A 89 -19.98 -11.34 5.38
N LEU A 90 -20.72 -12.02 6.27
CA LEU A 90 -21.46 -13.25 5.94
C LEU A 90 -22.57 -12.97 4.92
N VAL A 91 -23.37 -11.94 5.14
CA VAL A 91 -24.43 -11.52 4.20
C VAL A 91 -23.83 -11.18 2.84
N ARG A 92 -22.72 -10.43 2.79
CA ARG A 92 -22.01 -10.13 1.53
C ARG A 92 -21.41 -11.36 0.86
N MET A 93 -20.87 -12.30 1.65
CA MET A 93 -20.33 -13.55 1.13
C MET A 93 -21.44 -14.42 0.51
N LEU A 94 -22.58 -14.54 1.18
CA LEU A 94 -23.75 -15.29 0.70
C LEU A 94 -24.38 -14.64 -0.54
N GLY A 95 -24.51 -13.30 -0.54
CA GLY A 95 -24.97 -12.56 -1.72
C GLY A 95 -24.05 -12.73 -2.94
N GLY A 96 -22.77 -13.03 -2.72
CA GLY A 96 -21.78 -13.34 -3.76
C GLY A 96 -21.55 -14.84 -4.03
N ALA A 97 -22.40 -15.73 -3.54
CA ALA A 97 -22.13 -17.18 -3.47
C ALA A 97 -21.60 -17.81 -4.77
N PRO A 98 -22.14 -17.53 -5.99
CA PRO A 98 -21.60 -18.10 -7.22
C PRO A 98 -20.13 -17.74 -7.47
N THR A 99 -19.75 -16.48 -7.25
CA THR A 99 -18.36 -16.00 -7.42
C THR A 99 -17.43 -16.55 -6.35
N VAL A 100 -17.94 -16.72 -5.12
CA VAL A 100 -17.22 -17.32 -4.00
C VAL A 100 -16.94 -18.80 -4.27
N LEU A 101 -17.96 -19.57 -4.67
CA LEU A 101 -17.84 -20.99 -5.02
C LEU A 101 -16.85 -21.21 -6.16
N ARG A 102 -16.94 -20.41 -7.23
CA ARG A 102 -15.99 -20.48 -8.36
C ARG A 102 -14.56 -20.20 -7.92
N THR A 103 -14.35 -19.22 -7.04
CA THR A 103 -13.02 -18.88 -6.50
C THR A 103 -12.50 -19.99 -5.58
N CYS A 104 -13.35 -20.60 -4.75
CA CYS A 104 -13.00 -21.76 -3.93
C CYS A 104 -12.61 -22.96 -4.80
N ALA A 105 -13.37 -23.26 -5.87
CA ALA A 105 -13.05 -24.33 -6.80
C ALA A 105 -11.70 -24.10 -7.49
N LYS A 106 -11.45 -22.88 -8.01
CA LYS A 106 -10.14 -22.49 -8.57
C LYS A 106 -9.00 -22.70 -7.54
N ARG A 107 -9.20 -22.28 -6.29
CA ARG A 107 -8.22 -22.46 -5.21
C ARG A 107 -7.98 -23.93 -4.86
N ALA A 108 -9.01 -24.76 -4.85
CA ALA A 108 -8.88 -26.21 -4.59
C ALA A 108 -8.05 -26.89 -5.68
N VAL A 109 -8.28 -26.56 -6.95
CA VAL A 109 -7.44 -27.01 -8.06
C VAL A 109 -5.99 -26.55 -7.88
N GLU A 110 -5.76 -25.33 -7.41
CA GLU A 110 -4.41 -24.80 -7.18
C GLU A 110 -3.68 -25.42 -5.98
N ILE A 111 -4.39 -26.04 -5.03
CA ILE A 111 -3.76 -26.84 -3.96
C ILE A 111 -3.12 -28.08 -4.56
N ILE A 112 -3.79 -28.72 -5.53
CA ILE A 112 -3.31 -29.92 -6.22
C ILE A 112 -2.26 -29.55 -7.28
N ARG A 113 -2.51 -28.45 -8.03
CA ARG A 113 -1.66 -27.97 -9.13
C ARG A 113 -1.33 -26.49 -8.94
N PRO A 114 -0.29 -26.16 -8.17
CA PRO A 114 0.05 -24.77 -7.88
C PRO A 114 0.45 -24.03 -9.16
N ARG A 115 -0.32 -23.00 -9.53
CA ARG A 115 0.01 -22.07 -10.63
C ARG A 115 0.29 -20.70 -10.04
N ARG A 116 1.53 -20.24 -10.21
CA ARG A 116 2.00 -18.93 -9.78
C ARG A 116 2.19 -18.06 -11.01
N VAL A 117 1.70 -16.84 -10.95
CA VAL A 117 1.88 -15.83 -11.98
C VAL A 117 2.57 -14.61 -11.40
N MET A 118 3.24 -13.84 -12.26
CA MET A 118 3.72 -12.51 -11.89
C MET A 118 2.56 -11.54 -12.12
N ALA A 119 2.12 -10.86 -11.08
CA ALA A 119 1.14 -9.78 -11.16
C ALA A 119 1.86 -8.44 -11.01
N LEU A 120 1.45 -7.45 -11.80
CA LEU A 120 1.92 -6.08 -11.66
C LEU A 120 1.12 -5.39 -10.56
N ARG A 121 1.78 -4.87 -9.53
CA ARG A 121 1.19 -4.02 -8.51
C ARG A 121 1.59 -2.58 -8.77
N MET A 122 0.60 -1.70 -8.85
CA MET A 122 0.79 -0.25 -8.98
C MET A 122 0.35 0.42 -7.68
N VAL A 123 1.17 1.33 -7.17
CA VAL A 123 0.85 2.24 -6.07
C VAL A 123 0.82 3.63 -6.67
N VAL A 124 -0.33 4.28 -6.55
CA VAL A 124 -0.63 5.53 -7.23
C VAL A 124 -0.84 6.60 -6.18
N GLU A 125 -0.08 7.67 -6.28
CA GLU A 125 -0.38 8.91 -5.60
C GLU A 125 -1.63 9.51 -6.25
N THR A 126 -2.67 9.75 -5.47
CA THR A 126 -3.91 10.37 -5.96
C THR A 126 -3.86 11.87 -5.80
N ALA A 127 -4.49 12.59 -6.72
CA ALA A 127 -4.68 14.02 -6.59
C ALA A 127 -5.41 14.35 -5.27
N LYS A 128 -5.02 15.47 -4.64
CA LYS A 128 -5.69 15.94 -3.43
C LYS A 128 -7.14 16.29 -3.74
N GLN A 129 -8.06 15.68 -3.01
CA GLN A 129 -9.48 15.98 -3.13
C GLN A 129 -9.97 16.80 -1.95
N ARG A 130 -10.53 17.99 -2.23
CA ARG A 130 -11.11 18.84 -1.20
C ARG A 130 -12.28 18.15 -0.51
N ASP A 131 -12.96 17.16 -1.08
CA ASP A 131 -14.08 16.51 -0.39
C ASP A 131 -13.72 15.18 0.27
N SER A 132 -12.49 14.68 0.10
CA SER A 132 -12.03 13.51 0.86
C SER A 132 -11.81 13.90 2.32
N ARG A 133 -12.43 13.17 3.25
CA ARG A 133 -12.45 13.52 4.68
C ARG A 133 -12.49 12.28 5.56
N VAL A 134 -11.88 12.42 6.74
CA VAL A 134 -12.14 11.55 7.87
C VAL A 134 -13.01 12.31 8.86
N ARG A 135 -14.10 11.67 9.29
CA ARG A 135 -15.07 12.21 10.26
C ARG A 135 -15.22 11.23 11.41
N LEU A 136 -15.77 11.71 12.51
CA LEU A 136 -16.16 10.85 13.63
C LEU A 136 -17.62 10.44 13.45
N ASP A 137 -17.90 9.16 13.66
CA ASP A 137 -19.24 8.60 13.76
C ASP A 137 -19.84 8.91 15.15
N HIS A 138 -21.16 8.82 15.26
CA HIS A 138 -21.84 8.84 16.56
C HIS A 138 -21.66 7.52 17.31
N ALA A 139 -21.46 6.42 16.58
CA ALA A 139 -21.13 5.14 17.17
C ALA A 139 -19.67 5.09 17.64
N THR A 140 -19.43 4.43 18.76
CA THR A 140 -18.08 4.20 19.29
C THR A 140 -17.54 2.84 18.87
N ASP A 141 -16.21 2.73 18.87
CA ASP A 141 -15.48 1.48 18.70
C ASP A 141 -15.35 0.73 20.04
N ARG A 142 -14.66 -0.40 20.02
CA ARG A 142 -14.44 -1.24 21.21
C ARG A 142 -13.58 -0.60 22.30
N LEU A 143 -12.88 0.50 22.00
CA LEU A 143 -12.09 1.28 22.94
C LEU A 143 -12.87 2.47 23.49
N GLY A 144 -14.17 2.57 23.18
CA GLY A 144 -15.02 3.69 23.55
C GLY A 144 -14.72 4.97 22.76
N GLN A 145 -13.94 4.89 21.68
CA GLN A 145 -13.61 6.05 20.85
C GLN A 145 -14.62 6.18 19.71
N PRO A 146 -15.01 7.40 19.29
CA PRO A 146 -15.85 7.56 18.10
C PRO A 146 -15.22 6.89 16.88
N ARG A 147 -16.01 6.11 16.13
CA ARG A 147 -15.50 5.39 14.95
C ARG A 147 -15.08 6.38 13.87
N ALA A 148 -13.97 6.08 13.18
CA ALA A 148 -13.55 6.86 12.02
C ALA A 148 -14.41 6.51 10.79
N LEU A 149 -15.09 7.52 10.23
CA LEU A 149 -15.75 7.47 8.94
C LEU A 149 -14.81 8.03 7.88
N VAL A 150 -14.29 7.15 7.02
CA VAL A 150 -13.36 7.51 5.94
C VAL A 150 -14.14 7.65 4.63
N ASP A 151 -14.30 8.89 4.16
CA ASP A 151 -14.77 9.20 2.80
C ASP A 151 -13.55 9.54 1.94
N TRP A 152 -13.08 8.56 1.18
CA TRP A 152 -11.98 8.71 0.26
C TRP A 152 -12.48 8.71 -1.18
N ARG A 153 -12.17 9.78 -1.90
CA ARG A 153 -12.59 10.00 -3.28
C ARG A 153 -11.37 10.09 -4.17
N VAL A 154 -11.39 9.36 -5.28
CA VAL A 154 -10.35 9.39 -6.30
C VAL A 154 -10.83 10.27 -7.46
N SER A 155 -9.95 11.14 -7.97
CA SER A 155 -10.27 12.01 -9.10
C SER A 155 -10.25 11.25 -10.42
N ASP A 156 -11.18 11.58 -11.33
CA ASP A 156 -11.05 11.16 -12.72
C ASP A 156 -9.78 11.75 -13.38
N SER A 157 -9.23 12.85 -12.85
CA SER A 157 -7.95 13.40 -13.33
C SER A 157 -6.75 12.48 -13.12
N ASP A 158 -6.82 11.53 -12.19
CA ASP A 158 -5.75 10.55 -11.97
C ASP A 158 -5.75 9.43 -13.04
N ARG A 159 -6.89 9.24 -13.72
CA ARG A 159 -7.12 8.11 -14.63
C ARG A 159 -6.26 8.15 -15.89
N PRO A 160 -6.12 9.29 -16.61
CA PRO A 160 -5.35 9.32 -17.86
C PRO A 160 -3.88 8.97 -17.68
N GLY A 161 -3.25 9.44 -16.59
CA GLY A 161 -1.85 9.15 -16.31
C GLY A 161 -1.59 7.66 -16.04
N LEU A 162 -2.48 7.05 -15.25
CA LEU A 162 -2.39 5.64 -14.92
C LEU A 162 -2.67 4.73 -16.13
N ASP A 163 -3.64 5.12 -16.97
CA ASP A 163 -3.93 4.41 -18.21
C ASP A 163 -2.77 4.50 -19.23
N ARG A 164 -2.11 5.66 -19.34
CA ARG A 164 -0.89 5.83 -20.14
C ARG A 164 0.25 4.94 -19.63
N LEU A 165 0.51 4.93 -18.32
CA LEU A 165 1.55 4.09 -17.73
C LEU A 165 1.27 2.61 -17.99
N ARG A 166 0.04 2.15 -17.73
CA ARG A 166 -0.42 0.78 -17.98
C ARG A 166 -0.17 0.37 -19.43
N ARG A 167 -0.67 1.13 -20.41
CA ARG A 167 -0.49 0.82 -21.84
C ARG A 167 0.98 0.83 -22.26
N THR A 168 1.78 1.73 -21.70
CA THR A 168 3.21 1.81 -21.98
C THR A 168 3.94 0.57 -21.46
N LEU A 169 3.67 0.15 -20.21
CA LEU A 169 4.22 -1.08 -19.64
C LEU A 169 3.82 -2.31 -20.44
N ALA A 170 2.54 -2.43 -20.83
CA ALA A 170 2.06 -3.53 -21.68
C ALA A 170 2.82 -3.61 -23.02
N ARG A 171 2.98 -2.45 -23.68
CA ARG A 171 3.71 -2.35 -24.95
C ARG A 171 5.17 -2.73 -24.78
N LEU A 172 5.85 -2.23 -23.75
CA LEU A 172 7.27 -2.51 -23.50
C LEU A 172 7.50 -4.00 -23.15
N LEU A 173 6.63 -4.61 -22.35
CA LEU A 173 6.69 -6.04 -22.04
C LEU A 173 6.54 -6.90 -23.31
N ARG A 174 5.62 -6.52 -24.19
CA ARG A 174 5.40 -7.21 -25.47
C ARG A 174 6.58 -7.05 -26.42
N GLN A 175 7.07 -5.82 -26.59
CA GLN A 175 8.20 -5.51 -27.49
C GLN A 175 9.51 -6.16 -27.03
N SER A 176 9.75 -6.24 -25.72
CA SER A 176 10.93 -6.91 -25.16
C SER A 176 10.84 -8.44 -25.15
N GLY A 177 9.68 -9.03 -25.52
CA GLY A 177 9.47 -10.47 -25.47
C GLY A 177 9.40 -11.04 -24.05
N HIS A 178 9.26 -10.19 -23.02
CA HIS A 178 9.22 -10.61 -21.62
C HIS A 178 7.83 -11.02 -21.14
N GLY A 179 6.79 -10.75 -21.94
CA GLY A 179 5.45 -11.29 -21.74
C GLY A 179 4.35 -10.41 -22.27
N GLU A 180 3.12 -10.85 -22.05
CA GLU A 180 1.92 -10.07 -22.32
C GLU A 180 1.25 -9.73 -20.98
N MET A 181 0.81 -8.47 -20.86
CA MET A 181 0.07 -8.03 -19.70
C MET A 181 -1.41 -8.36 -19.91
N ILE A 182 -1.97 -9.17 -19.02
CA ILE A 182 -3.40 -9.45 -18.94
C ILE A 182 -3.97 -8.51 -17.88
N ASP A 183 -4.85 -7.60 -18.28
CA ASP A 183 -5.50 -6.69 -17.33
C ASP A 183 -7.03 -6.78 -17.38
N ASP A 184 -7.64 -6.39 -16.27
CA ASP A 184 -9.08 -6.34 -16.04
C ASP A 184 -9.56 -4.89 -15.83
N TRP A 185 -8.79 -3.93 -16.34
CA TRP A 185 -8.91 -2.49 -16.06
C TRP A 185 -10.31 -1.92 -16.31
N ASN A 186 -11.07 -2.52 -17.23
CA ASN A 186 -12.41 -2.11 -17.64
C ASN A 186 -13.52 -3.06 -17.16
N SER A 187 -13.24 -3.96 -16.22
CA SER A 187 -14.22 -4.96 -15.77
C SER A 187 -15.14 -4.47 -14.64
N HIS A 188 -15.01 -3.21 -14.20
CA HIS A 188 -15.82 -2.63 -13.13
C HIS A 188 -16.60 -1.39 -13.62
N GLU A 189 -17.82 -1.21 -13.12
CA GLU A 189 -18.78 -0.18 -13.57
C GLU A 189 -18.31 1.26 -13.34
N ASN A 190 -17.45 1.49 -12.35
CA ASN A 190 -16.92 2.81 -12.01
C ASN A 190 -15.67 3.21 -12.82
N GLY A 191 -15.24 2.41 -13.79
CA GLY A 191 -14.10 2.73 -14.66
C GLY A 191 -12.71 2.54 -14.04
N TRP A 192 -12.63 1.99 -12.83
CA TRP A 192 -11.39 1.61 -12.13
C TRP A 192 -11.25 0.08 -12.05
N PRO A 193 -10.04 -0.50 -11.96
CA PRO A 193 -9.90 -1.96 -11.87
C PRO A 193 -10.54 -2.48 -10.57
N PRO A 194 -11.19 -3.67 -10.59
CA PRO A 194 -11.76 -4.27 -9.38
C PRO A 194 -10.74 -4.45 -8.24
N SER A 195 -9.46 -4.59 -8.60
CA SER A 195 -8.34 -4.74 -7.68
C SER A 195 -7.90 -3.44 -7.00
N MET A 196 -8.44 -2.28 -7.38
CA MET A 196 -8.14 -1.01 -6.72
C MET A 196 -8.66 -1.02 -5.28
N ASP A 197 -7.78 -0.64 -4.35
CA ASP A 197 -8.06 -0.59 -2.91
C ASP A 197 -7.16 0.44 -2.23
N GLY A 198 -7.49 0.84 -1.01
CA GLY A 198 -6.71 1.78 -0.19
C GLY A 198 -5.33 1.23 0.18
N GLY A 199 -4.30 2.08 0.09
CA GLY A 199 -2.88 1.70 0.22
C GLY A 199 -2.37 1.41 1.65
N ARG A 200 -3.22 1.52 2.68
CA ARG A 200 -2.83 1.53 4.12
C ARG A 200 -1.81 2.62 4.49
N HIS A 201 -1.60 3.60 3.61
CA HIS A 201 -0.71 4.74 3.77
C HIS A 201 -1.59 6.00 3.72
N ASP A 202 -2.46 6.16 4.71
CA ASP A 202 -3.32 7.36 4.79
C ASP A 202 -2.47 8.57 5.22
N MET A 203 -2.70 9.70 4.55
CA MET A 203 -1.84 10.89 4.66
C MET A 203 -2.67 12.18 4.53
N GLY A 204 -2.17 13.26 5.13
CA GLY A 204 -2.65 14.62 4.87
C GLY A 204 -3.91 15.06 5.63
N ASN A 205 -4.37 14.29 6.62
CA ASN A 205 -5.54 14.62 7.44
C ASN A 205 -5.37 15.89 8.28
N ASN A 206 -4.14 16.19 8.73
CA ASN A 206 -3.76 17.34 9.55
C ASN A 206 -2.61 18.12 8.87
N ARG A 207 -2.74 18.38 7.56
CA ARG A 207 -1.63 18.81 6.70
C ARG A 207 -0.88 20.05 7.19
N MET A 208 0.44 20.05 7.03
CA MET A 208 1.31 21.22 7.17
C MET A 208 0.97 22.29 6.13
N HIS A 209 0.88 23.55 6.56
CA HIS A 209 0.82 24.71 5.66
C HIS A 209 1.21 25.99 6.43
N ASP A 210 1.87 26.93 5.77
CA ASP A 210 2.23 28.25 6.34
C ASP A 210 1.02 29.20 6.50
N ASP A 211 -0.14 28.81 5.96
CA ASP A 211 -1.38 29.59 5.99
C ASP A 211 -2.37 28.76 6.80
N PRO A 212 -2.82 29.25 7.97
CA PRO A 212 -3.68 28.50 8.88
C PRO A 212 -5.06 28.20 8.28
N THR A 213 -5.50 28.96 7.28
CA THR A 213 -6.75 28.66 6.56
C THR A 213 -6.62 27.48 5.58
N ARG A 214 -5.37 27.06 5.32
CA ARG A 214 -5.01 26.02 4.36
C ARG A 214 -4.29 24.85 5.01
N GLY A 215 -4.06 24.84 6.33
CA GLY A 215 -3.42 23.74 7.05
C GLY A 215 -4.10 23.48 8.38
N VAL A 216 -3.58 22.50 9.12
CA VAL A 216 -3.93 22.29 10.55
C VAL A 216 -2.73 22.57 11.43
N VAL A 217 -1.53 22.33 10.91
CA VAL A 217 -0.26 22.57 11.59
C VAL A 217 0.65 23.44 10.74
N ASP A 218 1.56 24.15 11.40
CA ASP A 218 2.63 24.93 10.75
C ASP A 218 3.77 24.03 10.25
N ALA A 219 4.83 24.65 9.71
CA ALA A 219 6.01 23.95 9.20
C ALA A 219 6.75 23.13 10.28
N ASP A 220 6.53 23.41 11.56
CA ASP A 220 7.09 22.68 12.70
C ASP A 220 6.09 21.68 13.28
N ALA A 221 5.04 21.35 12.52
CA ALA A 221 3.97 20.45 12.89
C ALA A 221 3.26 20.82 14.20
N ARG A 222 3.33 22.10 14.60
CA ARG A 222 2.58 22.65 15.72
C ARG A 222 1.18 23.03 15.26
N VAL A 223 0.18 22.69 16.06
CA VAL A 223 -1.22 22.99 15.75
C VAL A 223 -1.46 24.49 15.78
N ASP A 224 -2.11 24.99 14.73
CA ASP A 224 -2.45 26.40 14.67
C ASP A 224 -3.32 26.83 15.87
N GLY A 225 -3.01 27.98 16.45
CA GLY A 225 -3.67 28.48 17.66
C GLY A 225 -3.25 27.82 18.99
N LEU A 226 -2.33 26.83 18.99
CA LEU A 226 -1.84 26.18 20.20
C LEU A 226 -0.30 26.23 20.28
N GLU A 227 0.24 26.60 21.43
CA GLU A 227 1.70 26.76 21.60
C GLU A 227 2.42 25.46 21.97
N ASN A 228 1.70 24.53 22.62
CA ASN A 228 2.26 23.33 23.23
C ASN A 228 1.76 22.02 22.60
N LEU A 229 1.04 22.08 21.47
CA LEU A 229 0.52 20.89 20.80
C LEU A 229 1.17 20.69 19.42
N HIS A 230 1.81 19.53 19.25
CA HIS A 230 2.44 19.11 17.99
C HIS A 230 1.88 17.78 17.52
N VAL A 231 1.85 17.55 16.20
CA VAL A 231 1.36 16.31 15.59
C VAL A 231 2.51 15.63 14.83
N ALA A 232 2.81 14.39 15.18
CA ALA A 232 3.78 13.56 14.47
C ALA A 232 3.08 12.44 13.73
N GLY A 233 3.36 12.28 12.44
CA GLY A 233 2.81 11.20 11.62
C GLY A 233 2.62 11.60 10.14
N SER A 234 2.09 10.69 9.34
CA SER A 234 1.79 10.97 7.94
C SER A 234 0.60 11.89 7.73
N SER A 235 -0.22 12.12 8.76
CA SER A 235 -1.33 13.07 8.74
C SER A 235 -0.89 14.49 8.43
N VAL A 236 0.34 14.88 8.80
CA VAL A 236 0.86 16.23 8.56
C VAL A 236 1.46 16.42 7.17
N PHE A 237 1.53 15.38 6.36
CA PHE A 237 2.15 15.49 5.03
C PHE A 237 1.31 16.41 4.14
N PRO A 238 1.92 17.43 3.51
CA PRO A 238 1.18 18.33 2.65
C PRO A 238 0.71 17.62 1.39
N THR A 239 1.46 16.63 0.88
CA THR A 239 1.19 15.85 -0.34
C THR A 239 1.07 14.37 -0.04
N GLY A 240 0.45 13.63 -0.97
CA GLY A 240 0.51 12.19 -0.97
C GLY A 240 1.91 11.68 -1.33
N SER A 241 2.01 10.37 -1.44
CA SER A 241 3.23 9.67 -1.81
C SER A 241 2.87 8.32 -2.41
N ASN A 242 3.67 7.88 -3.37
CA ASN A 242 3.61 6.55 -3.97
C ASN A 242 4.64 5.58 -3.34
N VAL A 243 5.42 6.06 -2.37
CA VAL A 243 6.37 5.28 -1.58
C VAL A 243 5.93 5.19 -0.13
N ASP A 244 6.62 4.33 0.63
CA ASP A 244 6.36 4.14 2.05
C ASP A 244 6.54 5.46 2.83
N PRO A 245 5.53 5.93 3.59
CA PRO A 245 5.65 7.16 4.38
C PRO A 245 6.54 6.99 5.61
N LYS A 246 6.81 5.75 6.07
CA LYS A 246 7.51 5.48 7.33
C LYS A 246 8.86 6.20 7.47
N PRO A 247 9.76 6.21 6.48
CA PRO A 247 11.03 6.94 6.59
C PRO A 247 10.82 8.44 6.85
N THR A 248 9.85 9.06 6.17
CA THR A 248 9.52 10.47 6.36
C THR A 248 8.90 10.73 7.74
N ILE A 249 8.06 9.81 8.24
CA ILE A 249 7.51 9.90 9.60
C ILE A 249 8.66 9.90 10.62
N VAL A 250 9.59 8.96 10.53
CA VAL A 250 10.73 8.87 11.45
C VAL A 250 11.59 10.13 11.41
N ALA A 251 11.86 10.66 10.21
CA ALA A 251 12.62 11.91 10.06
C ALA A 251 11.91 13.11 10.70
N LEU A 252 10.58 13.25 10.53
CA LEU A 252 9.81 14.31 11.16
C LEU A 252 9.74 14.15 12.67
N THR A 253 9.55 12.93 13.18
CA THR A 253 9.56 12.67 14.62
C THR A 253 10.92 13.03 15.24
N HIS A 254 12.02 12.68 14.58
CA HIS A 254 13.37 13.07 15.03
C HIS A 254 13.54 14.58 15.02
N ARG A 255 13.08 15.28 13.97
CA ARG A 255 13.12 16.75 13.92
C ARG A 255 12.32 17.39 15.05
N LEU A 256 11.15 16.85 15.38
CA LEU A 256 10.31 17.32 16.48
C LEU A 256 10.93 17.06 17.85
N ALA A 257 11.59 15.93 18.04
CA ALA A 257 12.27 15.61 19.30
C ALA A 257 13.40 16.60 19.62
N GLU A 258 14.11 17.08 18.61
CA GLU A 258 15.15 18.12 18.76
C GLU A 258 14.58 19.55 18.83
N HIS A 259 13.26 19.72 18.71
CA HIS A 259 12.66 21.04 18.65
C HIS A 259 12.60 21.67 20.05
N PRO A 260 13.20 22.86 20.27
CA PRO A 260 13.35 23.45 21.61
C PRO A 260 12.03 23.62 22.37
N ARG A 261 10.94 23.91 21.65
CA ARG A 261 9.61 24.13 22.23
C ARG A 261 8.77 22.86 22.39
N ALA A 262 9.17 21.74 21.77
CA ALA A 262 8.44 20.48 21.91
C ALA A 262 8.67 19.82 23.28
N LEU A 263 9.77 20.17 23.96
CA LEU A 263 10.19 19.54 25.22
C LEU A 263 10.06 20.44 26.46
N THR A 264 9.69 21.71 26.33
CA THR A 264 9.78 22.70 27.42
C THR A 264 8.54 22.83 28.32
N SER A 265 7.49 22.02 28.16
CA SER A 265 6.25 22.17 28.94
C SER A 265 6.29 21.58 30.36
N HIS A 266 7.47 21.40 30.97
CA HIS A 266 7.58 20.79 32.31
C HIS A 266 8.48 21.51 33.31
N ALA A 267 8.94 22.73 33.03
CA ALA A 267 9.91 23.42 33.89
C ALA A 267 9.45 24.76 34.50
N ALA A 268 8.19 25.18 34.34
CA ALA A 268 7.79 26.55 34.70
C ALA A 268 6.66 26.72 35.74
N ASP A 269 6.01 25.66 36.23
CA ASP A 269 4.98 25.80 37.27
C ASP A 269 5.33 24.96 38.49
N GLY A 270 6.12 25.56 39.38
CA GLY A 270 6.26 25.12 40.77
C GLY A 270 6.22 26.33 41.69
N PRO A 271 5.21 26.46 42.57
CA PRO A 271 5.38 27.09 43.87
C PRO A 271 6.01 26.13 44.88
#